data_AF-A0A9Q9VRK2-F1
#
_entry.id   AF-A0A9Q9VRK2-F1
#
_cell.length_a   1.000
_cell.length_b   1.000
_cell.length_c   1.000
_cell.angle_alpha   90.00
_cell.angle_beta   90.00
_cell.angle_gamma   90.00
#
_symmetry.space_group_name_H-M   'P 1'
#
loop_
_entity.id
_entity.type
_entity.pdbx_description
1 polymer ?
#
loop_
_entity_poly.entity_id
_entity_poly.type
_entity_poly.pdbx_seq_one_letter_code
_entity_poly.pdbx_strand_id
1 'polypeptide(L)'
;MAPLQEHRVEKLVDEAFKHNHFQDLEKFLQNESKEETTRTCSRQFMTKLDKLFLREVDLGNVDNACLVLNVLHKYGEMLVFPGGAGISVMIAQGFVKKMVQWFEKARKLWVEAGSSRNEAMIKLAEDFFDALMVVHESCKEGTYEVTEALLSHIGKLASDAQISIVIQKEAARKLNAILEKIPMELKKKKKILSTQEASSMMNAVASQILRGGDYDLQVSLMEALCRMASPAQRNQLADSWFTMTFVSSAFKKIKDSQFETDCRKFLNMVNGMQGDGRSVYSYPCLEAFFFGE
;
A
#
# COMPACT_ATOMS: atom_id res chain seq x y z
N MET A 1 -41.83 -14.55 5.41
CA MET A 1 -41.46 -13.22 4.86
C MET A 1 -40.18 -12.76 5.54
N ALA A 2 -39.05 -12.76 4.82
CA ALA A 2 -37.92 -11.85 5.03
C ALA A 2 -36.98 -11.87 3.79
N PRO A 3 -37.33 -11.22 2.66
CA PRO A 3 -36.47 -11.15 1.47
C PRO A 3 -35.65 -9.85 1.37
N LEU A 4 -35.65 -9.01 2.42
CA LEU A 4 -35.19 -7.60 2.32
C LEU A 4 -33.69 -7.38 2.64
N GLN A 5 -32.98 -8.34 3.21
CA GLN A 5 -31.57 -8.16 3.60
C GLN A 5 -30.55 -8.72 2.60
N GLU A 6 -30.97 -9.60 1.70
CA GLU A 6 -30.11 -10.13 0.63
C GLU A 6 -29.78 -9.00 -0.35
N HIS A 7 -28.49 -8.77 -0.64
CA HIS A 7 -27.99 -7.73 -1.56
C HIS A 7 -28.11 -6.27 -1.12
N ARG A 8 -28.24 -5.96 0.19
CA ARG A 8 -28.33 -4.56 0.66
C ARG A 8 -27.14 -3.70 0.21
N VAL A 9 -25.92 -4.23 0.27
CA VAL A 9 -24.69 -3.50 -0.14
C VAL A 9 -24.70 -3.22 -1.65
N GLU A 10 -25.03 -4.23 -2.47
CA GLU A 10 -25.07 -4.06 -3.92
C GLU A 10 -26.16 -3.08 -4.36
N LYS A 11 -27.32 -3.05 -3.70
CA LYS A 11 -28.36 -2.04 -3.97
C LYS A 11 -27.88 -0.64 -3.67
N LEU A 12 -27.17 -0.41 -2.56
CA LEU A 12 -26.62 0.90 -2.23
C LEU A 12 -25.56 1.35 -3.25
N VAL A 13 -24.72 0.42 -3.73
CA VAL A 13 -23.77 0.69 -4.82
C VAL A 13 -24.51 1.02 -6.12
N ASP A 14 -25.61 0.32 -6.44
CA ASP A 14 -26.45 0.62 -7.61
C ASP A 14 -27.11 2.00 -7.52
N GLU A 15 -27.63 2.39 -6.35
CA GLU A 15 -28.22 3.71 -6.11
C GLU A 15 -27.16 4.83 -6.25
N ALA A 16 -25.97 4.64 -5.68
CA ALA A 16 -24.85 5.57 -5.87
C ALA A 16 -24.44 5.67 -7.35
N PHE A 17 -24.42 4.55 -8.06
CA PHE A 17 -24.06 4.54 -9.48
C PHE A 17 -25.14 5.15 -10.39
N LYS A 18 -26.41 4.86 -10.18
CA LYS A 18 -27.48 5.33 -11.09
C LYS A 18 -27.98 6.74 -10.75
N HIS A 19 -28.00 7.09 -9.47
CA HIS A 19 -28.68 8.27 -8.97
C HIS A 19 -27.76 9.23 -8.20
N ASN A 20 -26.46 8.94 -8.09
CA ASN A 20 -25.50 9.72 -7.29
C ASN A 20 -25.89 9.84 -5.80
N HIS A 21 -26.67 8.87 -5.29
CA HIS A 21 -27.13 8.84 -3.91
C HIS A 21 -26.10 8.18 -2.98
N PHE A 22 -24.99 8.88 -2.67
CA PHE A 22 -23.93 8.36 -1.81
C PHE A 22 -24.24 8.42 -0.30
N GLN A 23 -25.19 9.26 0.11
CA GLN A 23 -25.52 9.47 1.53
C GLN A 23 -25.98 8.19 2.23
N ASP A 24 -26.74 7.33 1.54
CA ASP A 24 -27.21 6.07 2.11
C ASP A 24 -26.10 5.03 2.21
N LEU A 25 -25.17 5.03 1.25
CA LEU A 25 -23.97 4.19 1.30
C LEU A 25 -23.03 4.63 2.43
N GLU A 26 -22.85 5.93 2.62
CA GLU A 26 -22.05 6.49 3.70
C GLU A 26 -22.63 6.15 5.08
N LYS A 27 -23.94 6.41 5.30
CA LYS A 27 -24.62 6.05 6.55
C LYS A 27 -24.53 4.54 6.83
N PHE A 28 -24.62 3.73 5.78
CA PHE A 28 -24.47 2.29 5.91
C PHE A 28 -23.04 1.91 6.36
N LEU A 29 -22.01 2.52 5.78
CA LEU A 29 -20.59 2.27 6.12
C LEU A 29 -20.20 2.81 7.51
N GLN A 30 -20.89 3.83 8.02
CA GLN A 30 -20.70 4.36 9.38
C GLN A 30 -21.34 3.48 10.45
N ASN A 31 -22.26 2.59 10.08
CA ASN A 31 -22.96 1.75 11.04
C ASN A 31 -22.06 0.57 11.46
N GLU A 32 -21.44 0.68 12.63
CA GLU A 32 -20.51 -0.31 13.19
C GLU A 32 -21.18 -1.59 13.67
N SER A 33 -22.52 -1.68 13.63
CA SER A 33 -23.26 -2.89 13.97
C SER A 33 -22.99 -3.99 12.92
N LYS A 34 -21.85 -4.66 13.04
CA LYS A 34 -21.51 -5.90 12.34
C LYS A 34 -22.34 -7.04 12.91
N GLU A 35 -23.66 -7.01 12.70
CA GLU A 35 -24.44 -8.24 12.77
C GLU A 35 -23.81 -9.19 11.75
N GLU A 36 -23.24 -10.31 12.22
CA GLU A 36 -22.57 -11.38 11.47
C GLU A 36 -23.52 -11.98 10.42
N THR A 37 -23.81 -11.21 9.38
CA THR A 37 -24.73 -11.55 8.32
C THR A 37 -23.96 -11.50 7.03
N THR A 38 -23.81 -12.68 6.42
CA THR A 38 -23.28 -12.83 5.07
C THR A 38 -24.04 -11.92 4.12
N ARG A 39 -23.31 -11.25 3.23
CA ARG A 39 -23.86 -10.28 2.28
C ARG A 39 -23.81 -10.89 0.89
N THR A 40 -24.93 -11.44 0.46
CA THR A 40 -25.06 -11.99 -0.89
C THR A 40 -24.90 -10.88 -1.93
N CYS A 41 -24.05 -11.14 -2.93
CA CYS A 41 -23.77 -10.23 -4.04
C CYS A 41 -23.88 -10.98 -5.36
N SER A 42 -24.30 -10.28 -6.41
CA SER A 42 -24.39 -10.83 -7.76
C SER A 42 -23.01 -11.00 -8.39
N ARG A 43 -22.94 -11.77 -9.48
CA ARG A 43 -21.72 -11.88 -10.30
C ARG A 43 -21.30 -10.55 -10.95
N GLN A 44 -22.17 -9.55 -10.99
CA GLN A 44 -21.90 -8.25 -11.60
C GLN A 44 -21.36 -7.23 -10.60
N PHE A 45 -21.36 -7.54 -9.30
CA PHE A 45 -20.96 -6.61 -8.24
C PHE A 45 -19.55 -6.04 -8.45
N MET A 46 -18.59 -6.88 -8.85
CA MET A 46 -17.24 -6.43 -9.20
C MET A 46 -17.24 -5.35 -10.29
N THR A 47 -17.98 -5.56 -11.37
CA THR A 47 -18.09 -4.62 -12.49
C THR A 47 -18.76 -3.32 -12.06
N LYS A 48 -19.73 -3.38 -11.13
CA LYS A 48 -20.40 -2.20 -10.58
C LYS A 48 -19.44 -1.35 -9.74
N LEU A 49 -18.68 -1.99 -8.84
CA LEU A 49 -17.63 -1.32 -8.05
C LEU A 49 -16.58 -0.66 -8.95
N ASP A 50 -16.09 -1.40 -9.96
CA ASP A 50 -15.09 -0.89 -10.92
C ASP A 50 -15.58 0.36 -11.65
N LYS A 51 -16.78 0.31 -12.21
CA LYS A 51 -17.35 1.46 -12.93
C LYS A 51 -17.60 2.65 -12.01
N LEU A 52 -18.09 2.41 -10.79
CA LEU A 52 -18.36 3.47 -9.83
C LEU A 52 -17.06 4.14 -9.39
N PHE A 53 -16.06 3.37 -8.96
CA PHE A 53 -14.76 3.90 -8.54
C PHE A 53 -14.10 4.73 -9.65
N LEU A 54 -13.99 4.18 -10.86
CA LEU A 54 -13.36 4.87 -11.99
C LEU A 54 -14.08 6.17 -12.35
N ARG A 55 -15.43 6.17 -12.33
CA ARG A 55 -16.21 7.39 -12.58
C ARG A 55 -15.92 8.46 -11.54
N GLU A 56 -15.97 8.13 -10.25
CA GLU A 56 -15.77 9.12 -9.19
C GLU A 56 -14.35 9.68 -9.19
N VAL A 57 -13.34 8.83 -9.45
CA VAL A 57 -11.96 9.29 -9.61
C VAL A 57 -11.79 10.20 -10.82
N ASP A 58 -12.40 9.85 -11.96
CA ASP A 58 -12.33 10.69 -13.18
C ASP A 58 -13.06 12.03 -13.02
N LEU A 59 -14.06 12.10 -12.15
CA LEU A 59 -14.74 13.35 -11.78
C LEU A 59 -14.00 14.15 -10.69
N GLY A 60 -12.95 13.58 -10.07
CA GLY A 60 -12.27 14.18 -8.93
C GLY A 60 -13.03 14.09 -7.60
N ASN A 61 -14.08 13.27 -7.53
CA ASN A 61 -14.90 13.05 -6.34
C ASN A 61 -14.23 12.04 -5.40
N VAL A 62 -13.13 12.45 -4.76
CA VAL A 62 -12.28 11.57 -3.95
C VAL A 62 -13.05 10.92 -2.80
N ASP A 63 -13.91 11.67 -2.11
CA ASP A 63 -14.69 11.12 -1.00
C ASP A 63 -15.63 10.00 -1.45
N ASN A 64 -16.28 10.14 -2.61
CA ASN A 64 -17.14 9.12 -3.17
C ASN A 64 -16.33 7.87 -3.57
N ALA A 65 -15.14 8.06 -4.16
CA ALA A 65 -14.23 6.95 -4.47
C ALA A 65 -13.80 6.20 -3.20
N CYS A 66 -13.51 6.94 -2.12
CA CYS A 66 -13.18 6.38 -0.80
C CYS A 66 -14.34 5.55 -0.22
N LEU A 67 -15.60 5.95 -0.43
CA LEU A 67 -16.75 5.12 -0.02
C LEU A 67 -16.75 3.76 -0.73
N VAL A 68 -16.41 3.71 -2.02
CA VAL A 68 -16.31 2.45 -2.78
C VAL A 68 -15.22 1.54 -2.22
N LEU A 69 -14.04 2.09 -1.90
CA LEU A 69 -12.95 1.35 -1.28
C LEU A 69 -13.34 0.82 0.11
N ASN A 70 -14.04 1.65 0.89
CA ASN A 70 -14.54 1.27 2.21
C ASN A 70 -15.56 0.14 2.19
N VAL A 71 -16.32 -0.03 1.10
CA VAL A 71 -17.17 -1.23 0.93
C VAL A 71 -16.33 -2.50 0.96
N LEU A 72 -15.18 -2.51 0.27
CA LEU A 72 -14.28 -3.67 0.26
C LEU A 72 -13.57 -3.83 1.60
N HIS A 73 -13.03 -2.75 2.16
CA HIS A 73 -12.34 -2.81 3.44
C HIS A 73 -13.25 -3.33 4.56
N LYS A 74 -14.45 -2.77 4.72
CA LYS A 74 -15.33 -3.09 5.86
C LYS A 74 -16.13 -4.37 5.70
N TYR A 75 -16.54 -4.70 4.47
CA TYR A 75 -17.45 -5.81 4.21
C TYR A 75 -16.85 -6.92 3.35
N GLY A 76 -15.62 -6.78 2.86
CA GLY A 76 -15.00 -7.73 1.94
C GLY A 76 -15.06 -9.19 2.42
N GLU A 77 -14.77 -9.43 3.70
CA GLU A 77 -14.84 -10.77 4.31
C GLU A 77 -16.27 -11.31 4.43
N MET A 78 -17.28 -10.43 4.46
CA MET A 78 -18.70 -10.80 4.58
C MET A 78 -19.37 -11.02 3.23
N LEU A 79 -18.71 -10.68 2.12
CA LEU A 79 -19.27 -10.82 0.78
C LEU A 79 -19.37 -12.30 0.39
N VAL A 80 -20.54 -12.70 -0.08
CA VAL A 80 -20.78 -14.06 -0.59
C VAL A 80 -21.32 -13.98 -2.01
N PHE A 81 -20.67 -14.68 -2.93
CA PHE A 81 -21.07 -14.75 -4.34
C PHE A 81 -21.75 -16.08 -4.66
N PRO A 82 -22.45 -16.21 -5.81
CA PRO A 82 -23.13 -17.45 -6.19
C PRO A 82 -22.12 -18.60 -6.26
N GLY A 83 -22.32 -19.62 -5.41
CA GLY A 83 -21.37 -20.70 -5.18
C GLY A 83 -20.74 -20.72 -3.77
N GLY A 84 -21.12 -19.79 -2.89
CA GLY A 84 -20.69 -19.78 -1.48
C GLY A 84 -19.27 -19.27 -1.25
N ALA A 85 -18.61 -18.76 -2.30
CA ALA A 85 -17.25 -18.28 -2.24
C ALA A 85 -17.21 -16.76 -2.06
N GLY A 86 -16.22 -16.27 -1.31
CA GLY A 86 -16.02 -14.85 -1.01
C GLY A 86 -15.23 -14.11 -2.09
N ILE A 87 -14.33 -13.20 -1.67
CA ILE A 87 -13.49 -12.38 -2.57
C ILE A 87 -12.71 -13.21 -3.60
N SER A 88 -12.38 -14.46 -3.30
CA SER A 88 -11.70 -15.37 -4.23
C SER A 88 -12.41 -15.48 -5.60
N VAL A 89 -13.73 -15.34 -5.65
CA VAL A 89 -14.49 -15.30 -6.92
C VAL A 89 -14.17 -14.05 -7.73
N MET A 90 -14.06 -12.89 -7.08
CA MET A 90 -13.68 -11.64 -7.74
C MET A 90 -12.24 -11.74 -8.27
N ILE A 91 -11.33 -12.30 -7.47
CA ILE A 91 -9.93 -12.52 -7.88
C ILE A 91 -9.89 -13.39 -9.15
N ALA A 92 -10.58 -14.53 -9.16
CA ALA A 92 -10.67 -15.40 -10.33
C ALA A 92 -11.28 -14.72 -11.58
N GLN A 93 -12.08 -13.66 -11.39
CA GLN A 93 -12.64 -12.82 -12.46
C GLN A 93 -11.72 -11.66 -12.88
N GLY A 94 -10.51 -11.59 -12.34
CA GLY A 94 -9.52 -10.58 -12.69
C GLY A 94 -9.63 -9.28 -11.88
N PHE A 95 -10.17 -9.33 -10.66
CA PHE A 95 -10.32 -8.14 -9.82
C PHE A 95 -8.99 -7.45 -9.51
N VAL A 96 -7.89 -8.20 -9.35
CA VAL A 96 -6.56 -7.60 -9.12
C VAL A 96 -6.14 -6.70 -10.30
N LYS A 97 -6.47 -7.08 -11.54
CA LYS A 97 -6.22 -6.21 -12.72
C LYS A 97 -7.00 -4.91 -12.64
N LYS A 98 -8.20 -4.92 -12.05
CA LYS A 98 -8.99 -3.71 -11.80
C LYS A 98 -8.36 -2.85 -10.71
N MET A 99 -7.88 -3.45 -9.62
CA MET A 99 -7.15 -2.72 -8.59
C MET A 99 -5.86 -2.07 -9.11
N VAL A 100 -5.16 -2.70 -10.06
CA VAL A 100 -4.02 -2.04 -10.76
C VAL A 100 -4.49 -0.81 -11.52
N GLN A 101 -5.61 -0.87 -12.25
CA GLN A 101 -6.16 0.29 -12.94
C GLN A 101 -6.57 1.40 -11.96
N TRP A 102 -7.16 1.02 -10.82
CA TRP A 102 -7.53 1.94 -9.75
C TRP A 102 -6.30 2.62 -9.15
N PHE A 103 -5.24 1.85 -8.88
CA PHE A 103 -3.97 2.38 -8.39
C PHE A 103 -3.37 3.42 -9.34
N GLU A 104 -3.32 3.13 -10.64
CA GLU A 104 -2.75 4.07 -11.62
C GLU A 104 -3.59 5.35 -11.76
N LYS A 105 -4.91 5.26 -11.58
CA LYS A 105 -5.80 6.44 -11.56
C LYS A 105 -5.59 7.27 -10.28
N ALA A 106 -5.57 6.62 -9.11
CA ALA A 106 -5.29 7.29 -7.83
C ALA A 106 -3.89 7.91 -7.81
N ARG A 107 -2.89 7.23 -8.40
CA ARG A 107 -1.53 7.74 -8.52
C ARG A 107 -1.44 9.04 -9.31
N LYS A 108 -2.24 9.21 -10.37
CA LYS A 108 -2.30 10.49 -11.09
C LYS A 108 -2.78 11.61 -10.19
N LEU A 109 -3.83 11.38 -9.41
CA LEU A 109 -4.32 12.37 -8.43
C LEU A 109 -3.26 12.70 -7.38
N TRP A 110 -2.55 11.69 -6.84
CA TRP A 110 -1.47 11.93 -5.87
C TRP A 110 -0.31 12.74 -6.46
N VAL A 111 0.07 12.49 -7.72
CA VAL A 111 1.09 13.27 -8.43
C VAL A 111 0.61 14.71 -8.67
N GLU A 112 -0.63 14.89 -9.10
CA GLU A 112 -1.23 16.21 -9.36
C GLU A 112 -1.36 17.05 -8.07
N ALA A 113 -1.67 16.41 -6.94
CA ALA A 113 -1.70 17.06 -5.62
C ALA A 113 -0.30 17.44 -5.10
N GLY A 114 0.74 16.76 -5.60
CA GLY A 114 2.14 17.00 -5.27
C GLY A 114 2.54 16.60 -3.84
N SER A 115 3.63 17.20 -3.36
CA SER A 115 4.25 16.86 -2.08
C SER A 115 3.60 17.54 -0.88
N SER A 116 2.66 18.46 -1.13
CA SER A 116 1.93 19.18 -0.09
C SER A 116 0.98 18.24 0.67
N ARG A 117 0.74 18.55 1.95
CA ARG A 117 -0.23 17.80 2.75
C ARG A 117 -1.64 18.04 2.23
N ASN A 118 -2.32 16.97 1.83
CA ASN A 118 -3.70 16.99 1.36
C ASN A 118 -4.47 15.83 2.00
N GLU A 119 -5.42 16.14 2.89
CA GLU A 119 -6.15 15.14 3.68
C GLU A 119 -7.00 14.20 2.81
N ALA A 120 -7.61 14.70 1.73
CA ALA A 120 -8.39 13.85 0.83
C ALA A 120 -7.50 12.83 0.11
N MET A 121 -6.28 13.24 -0.28
CA MET A 121 -5.31 12.35 -0.92
C MET A 121 -4.71 11.32 0.04
N ILE A 122 -4.47 11.73 1.29
CA ILE A 122 -4.01 10.84 2.36
C ILE A 122 -5.08 9.78 2.62
N LYS A 123 -6.33 10.20 2.85
CA LYS A 123 -7.47 9.31 3.02
C LYS A 123 -7.64 8.34 1.84
N LEU A 124 -7.52 8.83 0.60
CA LEU A 124 -7.56 7.97 -0.60
C LEU A 124 -6.46 6.90 -0.58
N ALA A 125 -5.26 7.24 -0.14
CA ALA A 125 -4.16 6.27 -0.02
C ALA A 125 -4.46 5.22 1.06
N GLU A 126 -4.86 5.66 2.25
CA GLU A 126 -5.23 4.77 3.37
C GLU A 126 -6.35 3.81 2.96
N ASP A 127 -7.48 4.34 2.48
CA ASP A 127 -8.64 3.55 2.06
C ASP A 127 -8.29 2.58 0.91
N PHE A 128 -7.44 3.01 -0.04
CA PHE A 128 -7.01 2.15 -1.15
C PHE A 128 -6.17 0.99 -0.63
N PHE A 129 -5.20 1.28 0.22
CA PHE A 129 -4.31 0.26 0.75
C PHE A 129 -5.02 -0.69 1.71
N ASP A 130 -5.99 -0.22 2.50
CA ASP A 130 -6.81 -1.08 3.34
C ASP A 130 -7.67 -2.04 2.51
N ALA A 131 -8.33 -1.54 1.47
CA ALA A 131 -9.06 -2.39 0.54
C ALA A 131 -8.14 -3.39 -0.17
N LEU A 132 -6.92 -2.97 -0.55
CA LEU A 132 -5.92 -3.85 -1.17
C LEU A 132 -5.50 -4.97 -0.24
N MET A 133 -5.26 -4.67 1.05
CA MET A 133 -4.85 -5.67 2.01
C MET A 133 -5.94 -6.71 2.27
N VAL A 134 -7.22 -6.33 2.26
CA VAL A 134 -8.34 -7.29 2.33
C VAL A 134 -8.30 -8.27 1.16
N VAL A 135 -8.04 -7.80 -0.06
CA VAL A 135 -7.92 -8.69 -1.24
C VAL A 135 -6.68 -9.57 -1.14
N HIS A 136 -5.54 -8.99 -0.78
CA HIS A 136 -4.26 -9.69 -0.61
C HIS A 136 -4.35 -10.82 0.41
N GLU A 137 -5.09 -10.63 1.49
CA GLU A 137 -5.20 -11.58 2.61
C GLU A 137 -6.38 -12.54 2.50
N SER A 138 -7.28 -12.32 1.53
CA SER A 138 -8.50 -13.14 1.37
C SER A 138 -8.23 -14.60 0.98
N CYS A 139 -7.21 -14.87 0.17
CA CYS A 139 -6.81 -16.23 -0.23
C CYS A 139 -5.39 -16.27 -0.79
N LYS A 140 -4.87 -17.48 -1.06
CA LYS A 140 -3.50 -17.67 -1.60
C LYS A 140 -3.31 -17.01 -2.97
N GLU A 141 -4.32 -17.12 -3.83
CA GLU A 141 -4.33 -16.49 -5.16
C GLU A 141 -4.31 -14.97 -5.03
N GLY A 142 -5.06 -14.40 -4.08
CA GLY A 142 -5.04 -12.97 -3.78
C GLY A 142 -3.66 -12.48 -3.35
N THR A 143 -3.02 -13.18 -2.40
CA THR A 143 -1.66 -12.89 -1.97
C THR A 143 -0.69 -12.92 -3.15
N TYR A 144 -0.79 -13.94 -4.01
CA TYR A 144 0.07 -14.13 -5.17
C TYR A 144 -0.12 -13.01 -6.20
N GLU A 145 -1.34 -12.81 -6.68
CA GLU A 145 -1.65 -11.88 -7.76
C GLU A 145 -1.41 -10.42 -7.35
N VAL A 146 -1.77 -10.04 -6.12
CA VAL A 146 -1.49 -8.69 -5.62
C VAL A 146 0.01 -8.45 -5.51
N THR A 147 0.76 -9.41 -4.96
CA THR A 147 2.22 -9.29 -4.86
C THR A 147 2.85 -9.16 -6.24
N GLU A 148 2.44 -9.97 -7.21
CA GLU A 148 3.00 -9.93 -8.56
C GLU A 148 2.67 -8.64 -9.30
N ALA A 149 1.42 -8.17 -9.17
CA ALA A 149 0.92 -7.05 -9.97
C ALA A 149 1.21 -5.67 -9.37
N LEU A 150 1.26 -5.52 -8.04
CA LEU A 150 1.29 -4.20 -7.39
C LEU A 150 2.56 -3.90 -6.59
N LEU A 151 3.37 -4.89 -6.21
CA LEU A 151 4.54 -4.67 -5.36
C LEU A 151 5.49 -3.60 -5.91
N SER A 152 5.83 -3.68 -7.20
CA SER A 152 6.68 -2.69 -7.88
C SER A 152 6.06 -1.30 -7.97
N HIS A 153 4.74 -1.22 -8.11
CA HIS A 153 4.02 0.05 -8.19
C HIS A 153 4.00 0.75 -6.84
N ILE A 154 3.75 0.01 -5.76
CA ILE A 154 3.75 0.50 -4.39
C ILE A 154 5.16 0.97 -3.98
N GLY A 155 6.20 0.18 -4.30
CA GLY A 155 7.58 0.57 -4.02
C GLY A 155 8.03 1.83 -4.75
N LYS A 156 7.58 2.02 -6.00
CA LYS A 156 7.80 3.28 -6.73
C LYS A 156 7.06 4.45 -6.08
N LEU A 157 5.80 4.28 -5.67
CA LEU A 157 5.05 5.32 -4.96
C LEU A 157 5.70 5.71 -3.63
N ALA A 158 6.15 4.72 -2.85
CA ALA A 158 6.85 4.94 -1.58
C ALA A 158 8.20 5.67 -1.73
N SER A 159 8.76 5.70 -2.94
CA SER A 159 10.04 6.34 -3.24
C SER A 159 9.94 7.55 -4.18
N ASP A 160 8.72 8.02 -4.45
CA ASP A 160 8.47 9.13 -5.38
C ASP A 160 8.48 10.46 -4.64
N ALA A 161 9.53 11.26 -4.85
CA ALA A 161 9.71 12.56 -4.18
C ALA A 161 8.63 13.61 -4.57
N GLN A 162 7.84 13.38 -5.62
CA GLN A 162 6.72 14.26 -5.98
C GLN A 162 5.49 14.04 -5.11
N ILE A 163 5.42 12.91 -4.40
CA ILE A 163 4.27 12.51 -3.59
C ILE A 163 4.44 13.01 -2.16
N SER A 164 3.34 13.38 -1.50
CA SER A 164 3.35 13.72 -0.06
C SER A 164 4.03 12.62 0.76
N ILE A 165 4.87 13.06 1.71
CA ILE A 165 5.63 12.15 2.56
C ILE A 165 4.74 11.23 3.41
N VAL A 166 3.54 11.70 3.76
CA VAL A 166 2.55 10.90 4.51
C VAL A 166 2.08 9.71 3.66
N ILE A 167 1.80 9.94 2.37
CA ILE A 167 1.41 8.88 1.44
C ILE A 167 2.59 7.94 1.16
N GLN A 168 3.81 8.48 1.02
CA GLN A 168 5.01 7.64 0.86
C GLN A 168 5.19 6.68 2.05
N LYS A 169 4.98 7.17 3.29
CA LYS A 169 5.06 6.36 4.51
C LYS A 169 3.97 5.28 4.55
N GLU A 170 2.75 5.63 4.17
CA GLU A 170 1.66 4.65 4.08
C GLU A 170 1.99 3.54 3.07
N ALA A 171 2.44 3.94 1.87
CA ALA A 171 2.87 3.00 0.84
C ALA A 171 4.04 2.12 1.30
N ALA A 172 5.05 2.69 1.99
CA ALA A 172 6.19 1.94 2.51
C ALA A 172 5.77 0.92 3.58
N ARG A 173 4.85 1.28 4.48
CA ARG A 173 4.30 0.37 5.49
C ARG A 173 3.59 -0.81 4.84
N LYS A 174 2.73 -0.54 3.86
CA LYS A 174 1.96 -1.57 3.15
C LYS A 174 2.86 -2.44 2.26
N LEU A 175 3.90 -1.85 1.66
CA LEU A 175 4.94 -2.59 0.96
C LEU A 175 5.61 -3.62 1.88
N ASN A 176 6.04 -3.21 3.08
CA ASN A 176 6.65 -4.14 4.04
C ASN A 176 5.69 -5.25 4.48
N ALA A 177 4.42 -4.94 4.71
CA ALA A 177 3.40 -5.93 5.04
C ALA A 177 3.22 -6.98 3.93
N ILE A 178 3.19 -6.57 2.66
CA ILE A 178 3.15 -7.48 1.51
C ILE A 178 4.45 -8.30 1.42
N LEU A 179 5.61 -7.66 1.54
CA LEU A 179 6.94 -8.32 1.48
C LEU A 179 7.10 -9.39 2.56
N GLU A 180 6.58 -9.14 3.76
CA GLU A 180 6.55 -10.11 4.86
C GLU A 180 5.79 -11.38 4.49
N LYS A 181 4.60 -11.20 3.90
CA LYS A 181 3.66 -12.26 3.58
C LYS A 181 3.93 -12.96 2.24
N ILE A 182 4.99 -12.60 1.50
CA ILE A 182 5.31 -13.24 0.21
C ILE A 182 5.38 -14.78 0.40
N PRO A 183 4.56 -15.55 -0.33
CA PRO A 183 4.56 -17.01 -0.29
C PRO A 183 5.94 -17.59 -0.60
N MET A 184 6.30 -18.70 0.07
CA MET A 184 7.59 -19.37 -0.18
C MET A 184 7.78 -19.77 -1.65
N GLU A 185 6.72 -20.11 -2.37
CA GLU A 185 6.77 -20.41 -3.81
C GLU A 185 7.19 -19.20 -4.65
N LEU A 186 6.73 -17.99 -4.29
CA LEU A 186 7.20 -16.75 -4.91
C LEU A 186 8.62 -16.39 -4.47
N LYS A 187 8.96 -16.59 -3.19
CA LYS A 187 10.33 -16.42 -2.67
C LYS A 187 11.34 -17.38 -3.30
N LYS A 188 10.95 -18.62 -3.62
CA LYS A 188 11.79 -19.63 -4.30
C LYS A 188 11.90 -19.34 -5.79
N LYS A 189 10.79 -18.93 -6.42
CA LYS A 189 10.83 -18.54 -7.83
C LYS A 189 11.66 -17.29 -8.05
N LYS A 190 11.86 -16.39 -7.08
CA LYS A 190 12.69 -15.16 -7.12
C LYS A 190 12.52 -14.24 -8.34
N LYS A 191 11.66 -14.59 -9.29
CA LYS A 191 11.48 -13.92 -10.57
C LYS A 191 10.89 -12.54 -10.37
N ILE A 192 9.91 -12.38 -9.48
CA ILE A 192 9.26 -11.09 -9.23
C ILE A 192 10.28 -10.03 -8.81
N LEU A 193 11.21 -10.38 -7.91
CA LEU A 193 12.25 -9.48 -7.42
C LEU A 193 13.51 -9.45 -8.31
N SER A 194 13.53 -10.25 -9.38
CA SER A 194 14.62 -10.29 -10.36
C SER A 194 14.21 -9.68 -11.71
N THR A 195 13.00 -9.12 -11.82
CA THR A 195 12.57 -8.41 -13.04
C THR A 195 13.28 -7.05 -13.16
N GLN A 196 13.30 -6.51 -14.38
CA GLN A 196 13.80 -5.16 -14.61
C GLN A 196 12.97 -4.11 -13.85
N GLU A 197 11.67 -4.34 -13.71
CA GLU A 197 10.76 -3.46 -12.98
C GLU A 197 11.07 -3.45 -11.48
N ALA A 198 11.33 -4.62 -10.88
CA ALA A 198 11.75 -4.72 -9.49
C ALA A 198 13.12 -4.10 -9.27
N SER A 199 14.09 -4.34 -10.16
CA SER A 199 15.40 -3.69 -10.10
C SER A 199 15.27 -2.15 -10.14
N SER A 200 14.46 -1.62 -11.05
CA SER A 200 14.14 -0.19 -11.15
C SER A 200 13.51 0.34 -9.85
N MET A 201 12.56 -0.40 -9.27
CA MET A 201 11.91 -0.04 -8.01
C MET A 201 12.90 -0.07 -6.83
N MET A 202 13.75 -1.09 -6.71
CA MET A 202 14.78 -1.17 -5.67
C MET A 202 15.81 -0.03 -5.76
N ASN A 203 16.21 0.36 -6.97
CA ASN A 203 17.07 1.52 -7.18
C ASN A 203 16.38 2.83 -6.73
N ALA A 204 15.09 3.00 -7.03
CA ALA A 204 14.31 4.16 -6.59
C ALA A 204 14.21 4.21 -5.05
N VAL A 205 13.89 3.08 -4.42
CA VAL A 205 13.86 2.93 -2.96
C VAL A 205 15.22 3.28 -2.34
N ALA A 206 16.32 2.71 -2.87
CA ALA A 206 17.67 2.99 -2.39
C ALA A 206 18.04 4.48 -2.53
N SER A 207 17.69 5.10 -3.66
CA SER A 207 17.91 6.53 -3.88
C SER A 207 17.13 7.38 -2.87
N GLN A 208 15.87 7.03 -2.61
CA GLN A 208 15.02 7.76 -1.68
C GLN A 208 15.48 7.61 -0.22
N ILE A 209 16.11 6.49 0.17
CA ILE A 209 16.70 6.36 1.51
C ILE A 209 17.75 7.46 1.76
N LEU A 210 18.55 7.83 0.75
CA LEU A 210 19.57 8.87 0.91
C LEU A 210 18.96 10.28 0.93
N ARG A 211 17.85 10.50 0.22
CA ARG A 211 17.25 11.83 0.00
C ARG A 211 16.08 12.13 0.93
N GLY A 212 15.53 11.11 1.57
CA GLY A 212 14.33 11.20 2.39
C GLY A 212 14.50 12.15 3.57
N GLY A 213 13.55 13.06 3.74
CA GLY A 213 13.52 14.04 4.83
C GLY A 213 12.76 13.58 6.09
N ASP A 214 12.44 12.29 6.19
CA ASP A 214 11.75 11.71 7.34
C ASP A 214 12.45 10.40 7.73
N TYR A 215 12.87 10.32 8.99
CA TYR A 215 13.64 9.18 9.49
C TYR A 215 12.82 7.89 9.49
N ASP A 216 11.52 7.96 9.79
CA ASP A 216 10.62 6.81 9.85
C ASP A 216 10.36 6.24 8.43
N LEU A 217 10.23 7.11 7.43
CA LEU A 217 10.24 6.72 6.02
C LEU A 217 11.56 6.05 5.64
N GLN A 218 12.71 6.62 6.01
CA GLN A 218 14.02 6.03 5.72
C GLN A 218 14.14 4.62 6.31
N VAL A 219 13.70 4.40 7.56
CA VAL A 219 13.67 3.08 8.20
C VAL A 219 12.76 2.12 7.44
N SER A 220 11.54 2.55 7.11
CA SER A 220 10.57 1.72 6.37
C SER A 220 11.11 1.29 4.99
N LEU A 221 11.76 2.20 4.26
CA LEU A 221 12.37 1.91 2.96
C LEU A 221 13.60 1.00 3.10
N MET A 222 14.41 1.18 4.16
CA MET A 222 15.53 0.29 4.48
C MET A 222 15.05 -1.14 4.75
N GLU A 223 13.95 -1.29 5.50
CA GLU A 223 13.33 -2.58 5.77
C GLU A 223 12.88 -3.23 4.47
N ALA A 224 12.17 -2.48 3.63
CA ALA A 224 11.68 -2.97 2.34
C ALA A 224 12.84 -3.45 1.46
N LEU A 225 13.90 -2.65 1.33
CA LEU A 225 15.07 -3.00 0.54
C LEU A 225 15.77 -4.28 1.07
N CYS A 226 15.81 -4.45 2.39
CA CYS A 226 16.36 -5.63 3.04
C CYS A 226 15.47 -6.87 2.89
N ARG A 227 14.14 -6.72 2.87
CA ARG A 227 13.20 -7.83 2.60
C ARG A 227 13.21 -8.26 1.13
N MET A 228 13.48 -7.34 0.20
CA MET A 228 13.54 -7.61 -1.24
C MET A 228 14.83 -8.31 -1.70
N ALA A 229 15.92 -8.21 -0.93
CA ALA A 229 17.20 -8.81 -1.31
C ALA A 229 17.80 -9.62 -0.17
N SER A 230 18.20 -10.87 -0.47
CA SER A 230 18.96 -11.68 0.48
C SER A 230 20.30 -11.01 0.83
N PRO A 231 20.93 -11.36 1.95
CA PRO A 231 22.26 -10.85 2.30
C PRO A 231 23.30 -11.01 1.18
N ALA A 232 23.25 -12.13 0.43
CA ALA A 232 24.12 -12.36 -0.71
C ALA A 232 23.83 -11.40 -1.88
N GLN A 233 22.55 -11.14 -2.18
CA GLN A 233 22.15 -10.19 -3.21
C GLN A 233 22.48 -8.75 -2.81
N ARG A 234 22.29 -8.38 -1.53
CA ARG A 234 22.70 -7.07 -1.01
C ARG A 234 24.20 -6.83 -1.22
N ASN A 235 25.04 -7.84 -1.01
CA ASN A 235 26.47 -7.74 -1.29
C ASN A 235 26.81 -7.44 -2.76
N GLN A 236 26.00 -7.96 -3.69
CA GLN A 236 26.19 -7.75 -5.13
C GLN A 236 25.60 -6.42 -5.62
N LEU A 237 24.45 -6.01 -5.06
CA LEU A 237 23.67 -4.87 -5.55
C LEU A 237 23.98 -3.55 -4.82
N ALA A 238 24.57 -3.59 -3.63
CA ALA A 238 24.80 -2.38 -2.84
C ALA A 238 25.65 -1.32 -3.57
N ASP A 239 26.59 -1.73 -4.43
CA ASP A 239 27.41 -0.79 -5.19
C ASP A 239 26.64 -0.13 -6.34
N SER A 240 25.57 -0.76 -6.85
CA SER A 240 24.66 -0.12 -7.82
C SER A 240 23.64 0.78 -7.14
N TRP A 241 23.24 0.46 -5.91
CA TRP A 241 22.31 1.26 -5.11
C TRP A 241 22.94 2.51 -4.52
N PHE A 242 24.18 2.39 -4.06
CA PHE A 242 24.88 3.45 -3.36
C PHE A 242 26.23 3.71 -4.05
N THR A 243 26.32 4.81 -4.79
CA THR A 243 27.52 5.17 -5.56
C THR A 243 28.75 5.41 -4.66
N MET A 244 28.54 5.89 -3.43
CA MET A 244 29.62 6.07 -2.46
C MET A 244 30.03 4.73 -1.85
N THR A 245 31.26 4.28 -2.13
CA THR A 245 31.80 2.99 -1.65
C THR A 245 31.73 2.82 -0.13
N PHE A 246 31.88 3.90 0.63
CA PHE A 246 31.74 3.87 2.07
C PHE A 246 30.29 3.53 2.50
N VAL A 247 29.30 4.15 1.85
CA VAL A 247 27.87 3.88 2.10
C VAL A 247 27.50 2.46 1.68
N SER A 248 27.92 2.03 0.48
CA SER A 248 27.65 0.66 0.02
C SER A 248 28.28 -0.38 0.96
N SER A 249 29.51 -0.14 1.41
CA SER A 249 30.21 -1.03 2.36
C SER A 249 29.54 -1.07 3.73
N ALA A 250 28.98 0.04 4.21
CA ALA A 250 28.22 0.07 5.46
C ALA A 250 26.88 -0.67 5.32
N PHE A 251 26.18 -0.49 4.20
CA PHE A 251 24.93 -1.19 3.91
C PHE A 251 25.12 -2.72 3.87
N LYS A 252 26.21 -3.19 3.25
CA LYS A 252 26.58 -4.63 3.20
C LYS A 252 26.73 -5.28 4.59
N LYS A 253 27.00 -4.50 5.64
CA LYS A 253 27.19 -5.00 7.01
C LYS A 253 25.90 -5.20 7.79
N ILE A 254 24.76 -4.72 7.27
CA ILE A 254 23.47 -4.82 7.96
C ILE A 254 23.02 -6.28 8.00
N LYS A 255 22.79 -6.78 9.22
CA LYS A 255 22.31 -8.14 9.45
C LYS A 255 20.82 -8.14 9.72
N ASP A 256 20.11 -9.09 9.12
CA ASP A 256 18.66 -9.22 9.32
C ASP A 256 18.30 -9.48 10.79
N SER A 257 19.14 -10.25 11.50
CA SER A 257 18.96 -10.53 12.94
C SER A 257 19.23 -9.34 13.86
N GLN A 258 19.83 -8.26 13.36
CA GLN A 258 20.17 -7.05 14.12
C GLN A 258 19.67 -5.80 13.39
N PHE A 259 18.65 -5.96 12.54
CA PHE A 259 18.22 -4.95 11.58
C PHE A 259 17.96 -3.60 12.25
N GLU A 260 17.18 -3.55 13.33
CA GLU A 260 16.87 -2.30 14.05
C GLU A 260 18.12 -1.49 14.45
N THR A 261 19.11 -2.18 15.03
CA THR A 261 20.33 -1.53 15.51
C THR A 261 21.24 -1.12 14.35
N ASP A 262 21.41 -2.00 13.37
CA ASP A 262 22.29 -1.76 12.23
C ASP A 262 21.71 -0.70 11.27
N CYS A 263 20.39 -0.72 11.06
CA CYS A 263 19.65 0.28 10.29
C CYS A 263 19.82 1.67 10.90
N ARG A 264 19.63 1.80 12.23
CA ARG A 264 19.84 3.08 12.92
C ARG A 264 21.27 3.60 12.78
N LYS A 265 22.28 2.74 12.93
CA LYS A 265 23.68 3.12 12.74
C LYS A 265 23.95 3.58 11.30
N PHE A 266 23.43 2.84 10.33
CA PHE A 266 23.56 3.16 8.92
C PHE A 266 22.92 4.50 8.57
N LEU A 267 21.67 4.74 8.98
CA LEU A 267 20.96 5.99 8.68
C LEU A 267 21.60 7.20 9.36
N ASN A 268 21.99 7.09 10.63
CA ASN A 268 22.70 8.17 11.31
C ASN A 268 24.03 8.52 10.64
N MET A 269 24.76 7.49 10.16
CA MET A 269 25.99 7.69 9.39
C MET A 269 25.71 8.39 8.06
N VAL A 270 24.74 7.90 7.27
CA VAL A 270 24.38 8.47 5.96
C VAL A 270 23.90 9.92 6.10
N ASN A 271 22.99 10.19 7.04
CA ASN A 271 22.47 11.54 7.28
C ASN A 271 23.57 12.46 7.82
N GLY A 272 24.47 11.96 8.68
CA GLY A 272 25.62 12.72 9.18
C GLY A 272 26.61 13.14 8.08
N MET A 273 26.89 12.25 7.12
CA MET A 273 27.81 12.52 6.02
C MET A 273 27.32 13.59 5.04
N GLN A 274 26.03 13.88 5.00
CA GLN A 274 25.45 14.92 4.15
C GLN A 274 25.71 16.34 4.69
N GLY A 275 26.27 16.47 5.90
CA GLY A 275 26.60 17.77 6.50
C GLY A 275 25.37 18.67 6.62
N ASP A 276 25.51 19.94 6.25
CA ASP A 276 24.43 20.92 6.32
C ASP A 276 23.31 20.68 5.29
N GLY A 277 23.58 19.87 4.27
CA GLY A 277 22.58 19.50 3.25
C GLY A 277 21.65 18.37 3.67
N ARG A 278 21.81 17.81 4.88
CA ARG A 278 20.98 16.71 5.36
C ARG A 278 19.55 17.16 5.66
N SER A 279 18.60 16.30 5.32
CA SER A 279 17.18 16.54 5.61
C SER A 279 16.74 15.96 6.96
N VAL A 280 17.59 15.18 7.63
CA VAL A 280 17.29 14.52 8.90
C VAL A 280 18.45 14.73 9.88
N TYR A 281 18.11 15.23 11.07
CA TYR A 281 19.06 15.50 12.15
C TYR A 281 18.75 14.59 13.35
N SER A 282 19.71 13.72 13.68
CA SER A 282 19.59 12.80 14.83
C SER A 282 20.47 13.28 15.98
N TYR A 283 19.87 13.55 17.14
CA TYR A 283 20.58 13.96 18.34
C TYR A 283 20.41 12.93 19.46
N PRO A 284 21.47 12.64 20.25
CA PRO A 284 21.30 11.89 21.49
C PRO A 284 20.47 12.74 22.47
N CYS A 285 19.44 12.12 23.04
CA CYS A 285 18.60 12.73 24.06
C CYS A 285 19.01 12.16 25.43
N LEU A 286 19.21 13.03 26.42
CA LEU A 286 19.48 12.61 27.79
C LEU A 286 18.18 12.11 28.45
N GLU A 287 17.14 12.95 28.43
CA GLU A 287 15.84 12.69 29.02
C GLU A 287 14.76 13.43 28.21
N ALA A 288 13.58 12.84 28.08
CA ALA A 288 12.41 13.47 27.47
C ALA A 288 11.21 13.31 28.42
N PHE A 289 10.50 14.41 28.68
CA PHE A 289 9.33 14.43 29.55
C PHE A 289 8.10 14.72 28.71
N PHE A 290 7.04 13.94 28.91
CA PHE A 290 5.73 14.21 28.35
C PHE A 290 4.79 14.58 29.51
N PHE A 291 4.41 15.84 29.59
CA PHE A 291 3.44 16.31 30.56
C PHE A 291 2.06 16.29 29.88
N GLY A 292 1.23 15.31 30.24
CA GLY A 292 -0.19 15.33 29.86
C GLY A 292 -0.96 16.26 30.79
N GLU A 293 -1.95 16.97 30.23
CA GLU A 293 -2.98 17.68 31.01
C GLU A 293 -4.00 16.71 31.62
#